data_AF-A0A9D7HU97-F1
#
_entry.id   AF-A0A9D7HU97-F1
#
_cell.length_a   1.000
_cell.length_b   1.000
_cell.length_c   1.000
_cell.angle_alpha   90.00
_cell.angle_beta   90.00
_cell.angle_gamma   90.00
#
_symmetry.space_group_name_H-M   'P 1'
#
loop_
_entity.id
_entity.type
_entity.pdbx_description
1 polymer ?
#
loop_
_entity_poly.entity_id
_entity_poly.type
_entity_poly.pdbx_seq_one_letter_code
_entity_poly.pdbx_strand_id
1 'polypeptide(L)'
;MGLEREIKEIDRQIKEARRAATVALSLDEKLAGQKQIKALEAQRNQKRRSLFDAQDQVDRQREELIAVIEGKLNQTTALRPLFILRWQLA
;
A
#
# COMPACT_ATOMS: atom_id res chain seq x y z
N MET A 1 5.42 6.20 -2.77
CA MET A 1 6.86 6.33 -3.10
C MET A 1 7.76 6.71 -1.90
N GLY A 2 7.23 7.24 -0.78
CA GLY A 2 8.06 7.58 0.41
C GLY A 2 8.49 6.37 1.25
N LEU A 3 7.54 5.50 1.60
CA LEU A 3 7.78 4.35 2.50
C LEU A 3 8.79 3.33 1.95
N GLU A 4 8.75 3.02 0.66
CA GLU A 4 9.74 2.12 0.03
C GLU A 4 11.16 2.70 0.05
N ARG A 5 11.30 4.01 -0.16
CA ARG A 5 12.59 4.70 -0.07
C ARG A 5 13.12 4.69 1.36
N GLU A 6 12.25 4.94 2.35
CA GLU A 6 12.61 4.85 3.76
C GLU A 6 13.07 3.44 4.14
N ILE A 7 12.37 2.39 3.70
CA ILE A 7 12.78 1.00 3.96
C ILE A 7 14.15 0.71 3.33
N LYS A 8 14.39 1.16 2.10
CA LYS A 8 15.67 0.99 1.41
C LYS A 8 16.81 1.71 2.13
N GLU A 9 16.54 2.90 2.68
CA GLU A 9 17.51 3.65 3.48
C GLU A 9 17.81 2.94 4.80
N ILE A 10 16.81 2.39 5.50
CA ILE A 10 17.02 1.58 6.70
C ILE A 10 17.86 0.33 6.36
N ASP A 11 17.61 -0.33 5.24
CA ASP A 11 18.43 -1.48 4.79
C ASP A 11 19.89 -1.09 4.53
N ARG A 12 20.15 0.13 4.02
CA ARG A 12 21.51 0.68 3.89
C ARG A 12 22.15 0.90 5.25
N GLN A 13 21.43 1.54 6.18
CA GLN A 13 21.90 1.80 7.54
C GLN A 13 22.21 0.51 8.32
N ILE A 14 21.39 -0.54 8.16
CA ILE A 14 21.66 -1.86 8.76
C ILE A 14 22.97 -2.45 8.23
N LYS A 15 23.23 -2.36 6.92
CA LYS A 15 24.49 -2.86 6.33
C LYS A 15 25.70 -2.10 6.87
N GLU A 16 25.59 -0.78 7.02
CA GLU A 16 26.65 0.06 7.57
C GLU A 16 26.90 -0.24 9.05
N ALA A 17 25.85 -0.33 9.87
CA ALA A 17 25.95 -0.69 11.27
C ALA A 17 26.57 -2.08 11.47
N ARG A 18 26.23 -3.07 10.60
CA ARG A 18 26.86 -4.40 10.60
C ARG A 18 28.35 -4.33 10.29
N ARG A 19 28.76 -3.55 9.29
CA ARG A 19 30.18 -3.35 8.97
C ARG A 19 30.93 -2.71 10.14
N ALA A 20 30.37 -1.65 10.73
CA ALA A 20 30.98 -0.97 11.88
C ALA A 20 31.14 -1.92 13.08
N ALA A 21 30.11 -2.72 13.39
CA ALA A 21 30.16 -3.69 14.48
C ALA A 21 31.21 -4.80 14.26
N THR A 22 31.48 -5.19 13.01
CA THR A 22 32.52 -6.18 12.68
C THR A 22 33.94 -5.62 12.93
N VAL A 23 34.17 -4.34 12.66
CA VAL A 23 35.48 -3.68 12.78
C VAL A 23 35.76 -3.18 14.20
N ALA A 24 34.73 -3.13 15.06
CA ALA A 24 34.84 -2.69 16.45
C ALA A 24 35.90 -3.48 17.25
N LEU A 25 36.71 -2.74 18.02
CA LEU A 25 37.86 -3.26 18.76
C LEU A 25 37.51 -3.62 20.20
N SER A 26 36.43 -3.03 20.74
CA SER A 26 35.95 -3.32 22.10
C SER A 26 34.64 -4.11 22.11
N LEU A 27 34.40 -4.85 23.21
CA LEU A 27 33.14 -5.55 23.43
C LEU A 27 31.96 -4.59 23.60
N ASP A 28 32.19 -3.43 24.22
CA ASP A 28 31.16 -2.39 24.39
C ASP A 28 30.71 -1.80 23.05
N GLU A 29 31.65 -1.50 22.14
CA GLU A 29 31.33 -1.04 20.79
C GLU A 29 30.55 -2.10 19.99
N LYS A 30 30.95 -3.38 20.10
CA LYS A 30 30.21 -4.49 19.49
C LYS A 30 28.79 -4.58 20.03
N LEU A 31 28.62 -4.47 21.35
CA LEU A 31 27.30 -4.51 21.98
C LEU A 31 26.41 -3.33 21.55
N ALA A 32 26.97 -2.12 21.50
CA ALA A 32 26.28 -0.93 21.01
C ALA A 32 25.84 -1.11 19.55
N GLY A 33 26.73 -1.62 18.69
CA GLY A 33 26.42 -1.94 17.29
C GLY A 33 25.29 -2.95 17.15
N GLN A 34 25.30 -4.04 17.94
CA GLN A 34 24.22 -5.04 17.93
C GLN A 34 22.88 -4.46 18.37
N LYS A 35 22.86 -3.60 19.40
CA LYS A 35 21.65 -2.89 19.84
C LYS A 35 21.10 -1.98 18.73
N GLN A 36 21.98 -1.25 18.04
CA GLN A 36 21.59 -0.38 16.92
C GLN A 36 21.01 -1.18 15.75
N ILE A 37 21.64 -2.29 15.36
CA ILE A 37 21.13 -3.19 14.31
C ILE A 37 19.72 -3.68 14.66
N LYS A 38 19.52 -4.15 15.90
CA LYS A 38 18.21 -4.63 16.35
C LYS A 38 17.13 -3.54 16.31
N ALA A 39 17.48 -2.31 16.68
CA ALA A 39 16.57 -1.17 16.62
C ALA A 39 16.17 -0.84 15.17
N LEU A 40 17.13 -0.82 14.24
CA LEU A 40 16.88 -0.57 12.82
C LEU A 40 16.04 -1.70 12.19
N GLU A 41 16.27 -2.96 12.56
CA GLU A 41 15.47 -4.09 12.10
C GLU A 41 14.01 -4.01 12.56
N ALA A 42 13.78 -3.58 13.81
CA ALA A 42 12.44 -3.33 14.32
C ALA A 42 11.74 -2.21 13.54
N GLN A 43 12.43 -1.10 13.28
CA GLN A 43 11.90 0.00 12.47
C GLN A 43 11.57 -0.45 11.04
N ARG A 44 12.46 -1.21 10.39
CA ARG A 44 12.23 -1.77 9.05
C ARG A 44 10.97 -2.62 9.01
N ASN A 45 10.78 -3.51 9.99
CA ASN A 45 9.59 -4.36 10.07
C ASN A 45 8.32 -3.54 10.26
N GLN A 46 8.35 -2.51 11.11
CA GLN A 46 7.21 -1.62 11.29
C GLN A 46 6.84 -0.90 9.99
N LYS A 47 7.83 -0.35 9.27
CA LYS A 47 7.60 0.35 7.99
C LYS A 47 7.05 -0.59 6.90
N ARG A 48 7.52 -1.84 6.85
CA ARG A 48 6.98 -2.84 5.92
C ARG A 48 5.51 -3.16 6.19
N ARG A 49 5.12 -3.28 7.46
CA ARG A 49 3.70 -3.45 7.84
C ARG A 49 2.86 -2.27 7.39
N SER A 50 3.30 -1.03 7.69
CA SER A 50 2.58 0.15 7.26
C SER A 50 2.48 0.30 5.73
N LEU A 51 3.49 -0.15 4.98
CA LEU A 51 3.42 -0.19 3.51
C LEU A 51 2.34 -1.17 3.04
N PHE A 52 2.30 -2.35 3.63
CA PHE A 52 1.32 -3.39 3.32
C PHE A 52 -0.11 -2.91 3.65
N ASP A 53 -0.32 -2.35 4.84
CA ASP A 53 -1.63 -1.81 5.25
C ASP A 53 -2.12 -0.72 4.28
N ALA A 54 -1.22 0.14 3.81
CA ALA A 54 -1.54 1.18 2.84
C ALA A 54 -1.86 0.59 1.45
N GLN A 55 -1.16 -0.46 1.04
CA GLN A 55 -1.45 -1.18 -0.21
C GLN A 55 -2.82 -1.86 -0.14
N ASP A 56 -3.11 -2.59 0.95
CA ASP A 56 -4.42 -3.21 1.18
C ASP A 56 -5.56 -2.19 1.20
N GLN A 57 -5.33 -0.98 1.70
CA GLN A 57 -6.33 0.09 1.64
C GLN A 57 -6.59 0.55 0.20
N VAL A 58 -5.54 0.70 -0.61
CA VAL A 58 -5.68 1.07 -2.02
C VAL A 58 -6.43 -0.01 -2.80
N ASP A 59 -6.13 -1.28 -2.53
CA ASP A 59 -6.80 -2.39 -3.20
C ASP A 59 -8.29 -2.48 -2.80
N ARG A 60 -8.62 -2.29 -1.52
CA ARG A 60 -10.03 -2.17 -1.09
C ARG A 60 -10.77 -1.03 -1.78
N GLN A 61 -10.15 0.15 -1.87
CA GLN A 61 -10.76 1.28 -2.59
C GLN A 61 -10.96 0.99 -4.08
N ARG A 62 -10.04 0.25 -4.70
CA ARG A 62 -10.17 -0.21 -6.09
C ARG A 62 -11.35 -1.15 -6.24
N GLU A 63 -11.50 -2.14 -5.37
CA GLU A 63 -12.62 -3.09 -5.39
C GLU A 63 -13.97 -2.37 -5.21
N GLU A 64 -14.06 -1.42 -4.27
CA GLU A 64 -15.26 -0.60 -4.07
C GLU A 64 -15.64 0.19 -5.34
N LEU A 65 -14.65 0.80 -6.00
CA LEU A 65 -14.86 1.52 -7.26
C LEU A 65 -15.36 0.60 -8.37
N ILE A 66 -14.81 -0.61 -8.48
CA ILE A 66 -15.26 -1.61 -9.44
C ILE A 66 -16.71 -1.98 -9.18
N ALA A 67 -17.07 -2.30 -7.93
CA ALA A 67 -18.44 -2.64 -7.56
C ALA A 67 -19.44 -1.51 -7.88
N VAL A 68 -19.05 -0.25 -7.67
CA VAL A 68 -19.87 0.91 -8.05
C VAL A 68 -20.07 0.99 -9.56
N ILE A 69 -19.03 0.73 -10.36
CA ILE A 69 -19.11 0.74 -11.82
C ILE A 69 -20.02 -0.40 -12.31
N GLU A 70 -19.85 -1.61 -11.78
CA GLU A 70 -20.68 -2.77 -12.11
C GLU A 70 -22.15 -2.53 -11.77
N GLY A 71 -22.43 -1.92 -10.61
CA GLY A 71 -23.80 -1.54 -10.24
C GLY A 71 -24.44 -0.55 -11.20
N LYS A 72 -23.67 0.41 -11.75
CA LYS A 72 -24.16 1.35 -12.78
C LYS A 72 -24.42 0.67 -14.12
N LEU A 73 -23.58 -0.29 -14.53
CA LEU A 73 -23.75 -1.04 -15.77
C LEU A 73 -24.99 -1.93 -15.74
N ASN A 74 -25.32 -2.50 -14.57
CA ASN A 74 -26.49 -3.35 -14.38
C ASN A 74 -27.81 -2.57 -14.16
N GLN A 75 -27.82 -1.25 -14.36
CA GLN A 75 -29.07 -0.49 -14.30
C GLN A 75 -30.04 -0.95 -15.38
N THR A 76 -31.11 -1.62 -14.94
CA THR A 76 -32.19 -2.04 -15.82
C THR A 76 -33.09 -0.84 -16.07
N THR A 77 -33.04 -0.30 -17.30
CA THR A 77 -33.91 0.82 -17.69
C THR A 77 -35.19 0.24 -18.29
N ALA A 78 -36.35 0.53 -17.69
CA ALA A 78 -37.64 0.09 -18.21
C ALA A 78 -38.33 1.25 -18.94
N LEU A 79 -38.72 1.03 -20.19
CA LEU A 79 -39.47 2.00 -20.98
C LEU A 79 -40.94 1.59 -21.00
N ARG A 80 -41.82 2.43 -20.47
CA ARG A 80 -43.27 2.18 -20.46
C ARG A 80 -43.94 3.09 -21.49
N PRO A 81 -44.48 2.55 -22.59
CA PRO A 81 -45.29 3.33 -23.52
C PRO A 81 -46.53 3.83 -22.78
N LEU A 82 -46.75 5.15 -22.76
CA LEU A 82 -47.92 5.76 -22.09
C LEU A 82 -49.14 5.82 -23.02
N PHE A 83 -48.93 6.15 -24.29
CA PHE A 83 -49.93 6.06 -25.35
C PHE A 83 -49.24 6.03 -26.71
N ILE A 84 -49.99 5.64 -27.74
CA ILE A 84 -49.53 5.64 -29.14
C ILE A 84 -50.49 6.54 -29.92
N LEU A 85 -49.95 7.53 -30.62
CA LEU A 85 -50.72 8.36 -31.53
C LEU A 85 -50.83 7.65 -32.88
N ARG A 86 -52.06 7.39 -33.32
CA ARG A 86 -52.35 7.00 -34.69
C ARG A 86 -52.72 8.24 -35.48
N TRP A 87 -52.04 8.47 -36.59
CA TRP A 87 -52.37 9.50 -37.54
C TRP A 87 -52.42 8.90 -38.94
N GLN A 88 -53.20 9.53 -39.82
CA GLN A 88 -53.33 9.17 -41.22
C GLN A 88 -53.05 10.43 -42.04
N LEU A 89 -52.17 10.32 -43.04
CA LEU A 89 -51.97 11.39 -44.02
C LEU A 89 -53.10 11.34 -45.06
N ALA A 90 -53.59 12.51 -45.42
CA ALA A 90 -54.51 12.71 -46.53
C ALA A 90 -53.78 12.59 -47.87
#